data_AF-K6DHP8-F1
#
_entry.id   AF-K6DHP8-F1
#
_cell.length_a   1.000
_cell.length_b   1.000
_cell.length_c   1.000
_cell.angle_alpha   90.00
_cell.angle_beta   90.00
_cell.angle_gamma   90.00
#
_symmetry.space_group_name_H-M   'P 1'
#
loop_
_entity.id
_entity.type
_entity.pdbx_description
1 polymer ?
#
loop_
_entity_poly.entity_id
_entity_poly.type
_entity_poly.pdbx_seq_one_letter_code
_entity_poly.pdbx_strand_id
1 'polypeptide(L)'
;MKLGKKRRKAKKIYESSKYFSLKGAKRERLVNERKNLKLTQSDVAKKLGVSISLISSLESNRSRPSLEVALKLQELYDVPLEQLFPDDNDFY
;
A
#
# COMPACT_ATOMS: atom_id res chain seq x y z
N MET A 1 31.79 -16.79 2.88
CA MET A 1 30.32 -16.91 3.06
C MET A 1 29.65 -15.70 2.43
N LYS A 2 28.55 -15.91 1.68
CA LYS A 2 27.86 -14.92 0.85
C LYS A 2 27.11 -13.89 1.70
N LEU A 3 27.30 -12.60 1.45
CA LEU A 3 26.21 -11.61 1.57
C LEU A 3 26.30 -10.63 0.39
N GLY A 4 25.63 -11.01 -0.71
CA GLY A 4 25.40 -10.12 -1.84
C GLY A 4 24.49 -8.99 -1.39
N LYS A 5 25.05 -7.77 -1.31
CA LYS A 5 24.28 -6.53 -1.11
C LYS A 5 23.30 -6.41 -2.28
N LYS A 6 22.04 -6.78 -2.07
CA LYS A 6 20.97 -6.60 -3.09
C LYS A 6 20.94 -5.12 -3.44
N ARG A 7 21.33 -4.80 -4.68
CA ARG A 7 21.20 -3.46 -5.28
C ARG A 7 19.73 -3.04 -5.14
N ARG A 8 19.43 -2.15 -4.19
CA ARG A 8 18.12 -1.50 -4.12
C ARG A 8 18.00 -0.65 -5.39
N LYS A 9 17.21 -1.12 -6.38
CA LYS A 9 16.86 -0.29 -7.54
C LYS A 9 16.23 1.00 -7.00
N ALA A 10 16.68 2.16 -7.50
CA ALA A 10 16.14 3.46 -7.12
C ALA A 10 14.60 3.39 -7.12
N LYS A 11 13.97 3.65 -5.96
CA LYS A 11 12.50 3.71 -5.86
C LYS A 11 12.04 4.79 -6.84
N LYS A 12 11.15 4.46 -7.77
CA LYS A 12 10.48 5.45 -8.62
C LYS A 12 9.80 6.43 -7.67
N ILE A 13 10.18 7.71 -7.71
CA ILE A 13 9.63 8.73 -6.82
C ILE A 13 8.19 8.99 -7.29
N TYR A 14 7.19 8.62 -6.49
CA TYR A 14 5.78 8.92 -6.76
C TYR A 14 5.42 10.20 -6.01
N GLU A 15 5.05 11.24 -6.76
CA GLU A 15 4.65 12.53 -6.20
C GLU A 15 3.30 12.35 -5.47
N SER A 16 3.30 12.57 -4.14
CA SER A 16 2.11 12.43 -3.28
C SER A 16 0.97 13.36 -3.70
N SER A 17 1.29 14.52 -4.28
CA SER A 17 0.36 15.53 -4.82
C SER A 17 -0.62 14.95 -5.85
N LYS A 18 -0.24 13.90 -6.58
CA LYS A 18 -1.07 13.27 -7.61
C LYS A 18 -2.28 12.50 -7.06
N TYR A 19 -2.23 12.05 -5.80
CA TYR A 19 -3.21 11.10 -5.25
C TYR A 19 -4.27 11.74 -4.34
N PHE A 20 -4.17 13.05 -4.07
CA PHE A 20 -5.03 13.75 -3.11
C PHE A 20 -6.45 14.07 -3.63
N SER A 21 -6.74 13.92 -4.93
CA SER A 21 -7.97 14.45 -5.55
C SER A 21 -9.13 13.46 -5.76
N LEU A 22 -9.16 12.29 -5.11
CA LEU A 22 -9.99 11.17 -5.60
C LEU A 22 -10.93 10.53 -4.56
N LYS A 23 -12.00 11.24 -4.19
CA LYS A 23 -13.12 10.61 -3.46
C LYS A 23 -13.89 9.69 -4.43
N GLY A 24 -13.83 8.37 -4.21
CA GLY A 24 -14.53 7.37 -5.02
C GLY A 24 -13.73 6.74 -6.17
N ALA A 25 -12.45 7.07 -6.34
CA ALA A 25 -11.57 6.39 -7.29
C ALA A 25 -10.64 5.39 -6.57
N LYS A 26 -10.11 4.44 -7.35
CA LYS A 26 -9.16 3.41 -6.91
C LYS A 26 -7.97 4.03 -6.16
N ARG A 27 -7.55 3.43 -5.05
CA ARG A 27 -6.33 3.82 -4.32
C ARG A 27 -5.09 3.37 -5.08
N GLU A 28 -4.74 4.11 -6.14
CA GLU A 28 -3.63 3.80 -7.04
C GLU A 28 -2.29 3.67 -6.31
N ARG A 29 -2.08 4.38 -5.19
CA ARG A 29 -0.86 4.24 -4.39
C ARG A 29 -0.68 2.82 -3.85
N LEU A 30 -1.69 2.26 -3.17
CA LEU A 30 -1.66 0.88 -2.67
C LEU A 30 -1.37 -0.13 -3.79
N VAL A 31 -2.06 0.05 -4.93
CA VAL A 31 -1.89 -0.81 -6.11
C VAL A 31 -0.46 -0.74 -6.64
N ASN A 32 0.12 0.46 -6.71
CA ASN A 32 1.47 0.69 -7.20
C ASN A 32 2.51 0.10 -6.26
N GLU A 33 2.40 0.31 -4.95
CA GLU A 33 3.36 -0.27 -3.99
C GLU A 33 3.34 -1.80 -4.01
N ARG A 34 2.14 -2.39 -4.07
CA ARG A 34 2.01 -3.84 -4.25
C ARG A 34 2.71 -4.33 -5.53
N LYS A 35 2.48 -3.65 -6.65
CA LYS A 35 3.10 -4.01 -7.95
C LYS A 35 4.61 -3.76 -7.97
N ASN A 36 5.12 -2.73 -7.28
CA ASN A 36 6.54 -2.45 -7.15
C ASN A 36 7.27 -3.58 -6.42
N LEU A 37 6.61 -4.19 -5.44
CA LEU A 37 7.10 -5.39 -4.76
C LEU A 37 6.82 -6.70 -5.53
N LYS A 38 6.19 -6.62 -6.71
CA LYS A 38 5.75 -7.76 -7.54
C LYS A 38 4.83 -8.73 -6.80
N LEU A 39 3.98 -8.23 -5.91
CA LEU A 39 3.04 -9.03 -5.14
C LEU A 39 1.66 -9.06 -5.81
N THR A 40 0.97 -10.19 -5.70
CA THR A 40 -0.47 -10.28 -5.98
C THR A 40 -1.27 -9.81 -4.75
N GLN A 41 -2.57 -9.55 -4.92
CA GLN A 41 -3.44 -9.25 -3.77
C GLN A 41 -3.48 -10.43 -2.77
N SER A 42 -3.38 -11.66 -3.27
CA SER A 42 -3.26 -12.87 -2.46
C SER A 42 -1.99 -12.88 -1.62
N ASP A 43 -0.86 -12.45 -2.17
CA ASP A 43 0.40 -12.41 -1.42
C ASP A 43 0.38 -11.38 -0.30
N VAL A 44 -0.21 -10.21 -0.54
CA VAL A 44 -0.40 -9.18 0.50
C VAL A 44 -1.35 -9.69 1.58
N ALA A 45 -2.48 -10.30 1.19
CA ALA A 45 -3.45 -10.86 2.12
C ALA A 45 -2.81 -11.91 3.05
N LYS A 46 -2.02 -12.83 2.49
CA LYS A 46 -1.25 -13.83 3.25
C LYS A 46 -0.25 -13.20 4.21
N LYS A 47 0.48 -12.17 3.78
CA LYS A 47 1.46 -11.46 4.62
C LYS A 47 0.81 -10.73 5.79
N LEU A 48 -0.40 -10.21 5.60
CA LEU A 48 -1.13 -9.45 6.61
C LEU A 48 -2.01 -10.32 7.51
N GLY A 49 -2.24 -11.58 7.13
CA GLY A 49 -3.18 -12.47 7.82
C GLY A 49 -4.64 -12.06 7.62
N VAL A 50 -4.99 -11.54 6.43
CA VAL A 50 -6.35 -11.05 6.12
C VAL A 50 -6.91 -11.72 4.85
N SER A 51 -8.18 -11.46 4.55
CA SER A 51 -8.79 -11.96 3.32
C SER A 51 -8.32 -11.20 2.08
N ILE A 52 -8.27 -11.89 0.93
CA ILE A 52 -7.95 -11.28 -0.37
C ILE A 52 -8.99 -10.20 -0.72
N SER A 53 -10.26 -10.45 -0.38
CA SER A 53 -11.37 -9.50 -0.59
C SER A 53 -11.15 -8.18 0.16
N LEU A 54 -10.57 -8.22 1.37
CA LEU A 54 -10.21 -7.01 2.10
C LEU A 54 -9.16 -6.20 1.32
N ILE A 55 -8.07 -6.83 0.86
CA ILE A 55 -7.05 -6.14 0.05
C ILE A 55 -7.66 -5.54 -1.23
N SER A 56 -8.52 -6.29 -1.91
CA SER A 56 -9.22 -5.78 -3.10
C SER A 56 -10.13 -4.60 -2.77
N SER A 57 -10.83 -4.62 -1.63
CA SER A 57 -11.75 -3.55 -1.22
C SER A 57 -10.99 -2.29 -0.80
N LEU A 58 -9.83 -2.45 -0.15
CA LEU A 58 -8.91 -1.36 0.16
C LEU A 58 -8.35 -0.71 -1.11
N GLU A 59 -7.85 -1.51 -2.07
CA GLU A 59 -7.32 -0.99 -3.33
C GLU A 59 -8.39 -0.29 -4.19
N SER A 60 -9.64 -0.74 -4.12
CA SER A 60 -10.76 -0.15 -4.86
C SER A 60 -11.48 0.99 -4.12
N ASN A 61 -10.95 1.42 -2.98
CA ASN A 61 -11.55 2.46 -2.14
C ASN A 61 -13.00 2.15 -1.69
N ARG A 62 -13.34 0.86 -1.53
CA ARG A 62 -14.67 0.42 -1.06
C ARG A 62 -14.73 0.17 0.44
N SER A 63 -13.59 0.10 1.10
CA SER A 63 -13.51 -0.08 2.55
C SER A 63 -12.41 0.79 3.14
N ARG A 64 -12.59 1.16 4.41
CA ARG A 64 -11.54 1.78 5.22
C ARG A 64 -10.70 0.67 5.89
N PRO A 65 -9.39 0.85 6.04
CA PRO A 65 -8.57 -0.09 6.80
C PRO A 65 -8.87 0.04 8.30
N SER A 66 -8.69 -1.05 9.06
CA SER A 66 -8.49 -0.92 10.51
C SER A 66 -7.10 -0.34 10.78
N LEU A 67 -6.87 0.23 11.97
CA LEU A 67 -5.55 0.74 12.35
C LEU A 67 -4.46 -0.34 12.23
N GLU A 68 -4.75 -1.55 12.68
CA GLU A 68 -3.81 -2.68 12.58
C GLU A 68 -3.44 -2.99 11.11
N VAL A 69 -4.44 -3.04 10.22
CA VAL A 69 -4.21 -3.30 8.79
C VAL A 69 -3.44 -2.16 8.14
N ALA A 70 -3.78 -0.92 8.48
CA ALA A 70 -3.09 0.27 7.99
C ALA A 70 -1.60 0.24 8.37
N LEU A 71 -1.28 0.00 9.64
CA LEU A 71 0.09 -0.09 10.14
C LEU A 71 0.87 -1.24 9.48
N LYS A 72 0.27 -2.42 9.32
CA LYS A 72 0.91 -3.53 8.60
C LYS A 72 1.20 -3.19 7.13
N LEU A 73 0.33 -2.42 6.47
CA LEU A 73 0.56 -1.95 5.10
C LEU A 73 1.69 -0.91 5.04
N GLN A 74 1.76 0.01 6.00
CA GLN A 74 2.88 0.94 6.15
C GLN A 74 4.20 0.18 6.29
N GLU A 75 4.26 -0.82 7.18
CA GLU A 75 5.47 -1.63 7.37
C GLU A 75 5.83 -2.43 6.11
N LEU A 76 4.83 -3.03 5.45
CA LEU A 76 5.06 -3.84 4.25
C LEU A 76 5.60 -2.99 3.08
N TYR A 77 5.04 -1.80 2.89
CA TYR A 77 5.38 -0.94 1.77
C TYR A 77 6.49 0.07 2.07
N ASP A 78 6.81 0.29 3.35
CA ASP A 78 7.77 1.30 3.79
C ASP A 78 7.36 2.70 3.27
N VAL A 79 6.08 3.04 3.51
CA VAL A 79 5.40 4.28 3.09
C VAL A 79 4.48 4.77 4.22
N PRO A 80 4.52 6.06 4.60
CA PRO A 80 3.63 6.63 5.62
C PRO A 80 2.14 6.48 5.31
N LEU A 81 1.31 6.37 6.36
CA LEU A 81 -0.14 6.16 6.24
C LEU A 81 -0.84 7.25 5.42
N GLU A 82 -0.44 8.50 5.59
CA GLU A 82 -1.00 9.67 4.91
C GLU A 82 -0.81 9.59 3.40
N GLN A 83 0.27 8.93 2.97
CA GLN A 83 0.53 8.69 1.55
C GLN A 83 -0.19 7.45 1.03
N LEU A 84 -0.39 6.42 1.86
CA LEU A 84 -1.10 5.19 1.48
C LEU A 84 -2.61 5.40 1.41
N PHE A 85 -3.16 6.23 2.29
CA PHE A 85 -4.57 6.51 2.47
C PHE A 85 -4.84 8.03 2.49
N PRO A 86 -4.51 8.75 1.41
CA PRO A 86 -4.68 10.21 1.36
C PRO A 86 -6.16 10.63 1.40
N ASP A 87 -7.08 9.69 1.19
CA ASP A 87 -8.53 9.88 1.28
C ASP A 87 -9.10 9.69 2.69
N ASP A 88 -8.28 9.25 3.65
CA ASP A 88 -8.71 8.98 5.02
C ASP A 88 -8.20 10.06 5.97
N ASN A 89 -9.13 10.88 6.48
CA ASN A 89 -8.84 12.03 7.34
C ASN A 89 -8.24 11.64 8.70
N ASP A 90 -8.40 10.39 9.15
CA ASP A 90 -7.91 9.95 10.46
C ASP A 90 -6.38 9.81 10.51
N PHE A 91 -5.69 9.94 9.38
CA PHE A 91 -4.23 9.88 9.31
C PHE A 91 -3.58 11.26 9.12
N TYR A 92 -4.36 12.35 8.99
CA TYR A 92 -3.83 13.71 8.83
C TYR A 92 -3.67 14.47 10.14
#